data_AF-A0A5N3UST0-F1
#
_entry.id   AF-A0A5N3UST0-F1
#
_cell.length_a   1.000
_cell.length_b   1.000
_cell.length_c   1.000
_cell.angle_alpha   90.00
_cell.angle_beta   90.00
_cell.angle_gamma   90.00
#
_symmetry.space_group_name_H-M   'P 1'
#
loop_
_entity.id
_entity.type
_entity.pdbx_description
1 polymer ?
#
loop_
_entity_poly.entity_id
_entity_poly.type
_entity_poly.pdbx_seq_one_letter_code
_entity_poly.pdbx_strand_id
1 'polypeptide(L)'
;MTTAAERKYLNIRKRLDPLGYRQTLTVDCLPLVEKLFSLRKSKLSAVKAEKESANFDFVLEPYKLENARLSKENNELYLELMKLREQSGQHIKELKTTLKKCAHETADLKFLNNQYIHKLKLMEKESKAKNGKIQQLQEKNLQAVVQTPGGKKRNIAFRSQRMQIDEPVPPSEISSYPVPQPDDPYIADLLHVADDSGTVPTLWKISLKIKPGFRLYFSSMKMIMSCFVNAWQSLM
;
A
#
# COMPACT_ATOMS: atom_id res chain seq x y z
N MET A 1 10.17 67.74 83.52
CA MET A 1 9.28 66.72 82.94
C MET A 1 8.48 67.38 81.81
N THR A 2 8.87 67.22 80.54
CA THR A 2 8.09 67.78 79.42
C THR A 2 6.82 66.97 79.22
N THR A 3 5.69 67.66 79.10
CA THR A 3 4.38 67.02 78.94
C THR A 3 4.29 66.31 77.59
N ALA A 4 3.46 65.25 77.47
CA ALA A 4 3.33 64.49 76.23
C ALA A 4 2.89 65.36 75.04
N ALA A 5 2.13 66.43 75.29
CA ALA A 5 1.68 67.40 74.29
C ALA A 5 2.84 68.27 73.76
N GLU A 6 3.74 68.75 74.63
CA GLU A 6 4.92 69.53 74.24
C GLU A 6 5.87 68.72 73.34
N ARG A 7 6.06 67.43 73.64
CA ARG A 7 6.91 66.54 72.82
C ARG A 7 6.32 66.36 71.42
N LYS A 8 5.00 66.19 71.30
CA LYS A 8 4.30 66.10 70.01
C LYS A 8 4.37 67.42 69.24
N TYR A 9 4.18 68.55 69.93
CA TYR A 9 4.32 69.88 69.35
C TYR A 9 5.71 70.10 68.74
N LEU A 10 6.78 69.84 69.51
CA LEU A 10 8.16 69.99 69.03
C LEU A 10 8.47 69.08 67.84
N ASN A 11 7.96 67.83 67.85
CA ASN A 11 8.16 66.89 66.74
C ASN A 11 7.45 67.36 65.45
N ILE A 12 6.23 67.88 65.56
CA ILE A 12 5.49 68.43 64.42
C ILE A 12 6.17 69.70 63.93
N ARG A 13 6.61 70.57 64.84
CA ARG A 13 7.26 71.83 64.51
C ARG A 13 8.57 71.63 63.77
N LYS A 14 9.43 70.71 64.23
CA LYS A 14 10.66 70.29 63.54
C LYS A 14 10.42 69.81 62.10
N ARG A 15 9.23 69.28 61.80
CA ARG A 15 8.86 68.80 60.45
C ARG A 15 8.22 69.89 59.58
N LEU A 16 7.62 70.92 60.19
CA LEU A 16 6.96 72.03 59.51
C LEU A 16 7.90 73.21 59.21
N ASP A 17 8.86 73.49 60.10
CA ASP A 17 9.84 74.57 59.90
C ASP A 17 10.64 74.44 58.60
N PRO A 18 11.14 73.24 58.20
CA PRO A 18 11.80 73.04 56.91
C PRO A 18 10.85 73.22 55.70
N LEU A 19 9.54 73.11 55.92
CA LEU A 19 8.52 73.33 54.91
C LEU A 19 8.07 74.79 54.84
N GLY A 20 8.63 75.67 55.67
CA GLY A 20 8.34 77.10 55.70
C GLY A 20 7.08 77.50 56.48
N TYR A 21 6.39 76.55 57.13
CA TYR A 21 5.17 76.83 57.90
C TYR A 21 5.51 77.37 59.28
N ARG A 22 5.64 78.70 59.39
CA ARG A 22 6.04 79.37 60.63
C ARG A 22 4.90 79.80 61.56
N GLN A 23 3.64 79.62 61.16
CA GLN A 23 2.47 80.00 61.96
C GLN A 23 2.46 79.32 63.35
N THR A 24 1.91 80.01 64.35
CA THR A 24 1.70 79.44 65.69
C THR A 24 0.61 78.37 65.64
N LEU A 25 0.87 77.23 66.28
CA LEU A 25 -0.06 76.09 66.28
C LEU A 25 -0.65 75.92 67.68
N THR A 26 -1.98 75.83 67.77
CA THR A 26 -2.67 75.45 69.01
C THR A 26 -2.55 73.95 69.25
N VAL A 27 -2.53 73.54 70.52
CA VAL A 27 -2.37 72.13 70.94
C VAL A 27 -3.46 71.23 70.36
N ASP A 28 -4.67 71.74 70.17
CA ASP A 28 -5.82 71.00 69.64
C ASP A 28 -5.67 70.61 68.16
N CYS A 29 -4.85 71.33 67.39
CA CYS A 29 -4.65 71.08 65.97
C CYS A 29 -3.57 70.02 65.68
N LEU A 30 -2.80 69.60 66.69
CA LEU A 30 -1.68 68.67 66.53
C LEU A 30 -2.07 67.29 65.97
N PRO A 31 -3.16 66.64 66.43
CA PRO A 31 -3.56 65.33 65.91
C PRO A 31 -3.93 65.38 64.42
N LEU A 32 -4.56 66.47 63.98
CA LEU A 32 -4.94 66.66 62.58
C LEU A 32 -3.70 66.80 61.68
N VAL A 33 -2.73 67.63 62.10
CA VAL A 33 -1.48 67.82 61.34
C VAL A 33 -0.69 66.52 61.26
N GLU A 34 -0.62 65.74 62.34
CA GLU A 34 0.01 64.42 62.35
C GLU A 34 -0.68 63.45 61.37
N LYS A 35 -2.01 63.47 61.32
CA LYS A 35 -2.80 62.67 60.36
C LYS A 35 -2.57 63.12 58.91
N LEU A 36 -2.48 64.42 58.64
CA LEU A 36 -2.16 64.93 57.30
C LEU A 36 -0.77 64.50 56.84
N PHE A 37 0.21 64.48 57.74
CA PHE A 37 1.54 63.97 57.44
C PHE A 37 1.56 62.47 57.14
N SER A 38 0.77 61.66 57.85
CA SER A 38 0.69 60.22 57.57
C SER A 38 -0.05 59.94 56.26
N LEU A 39 -1.11 60.70 55.96
CA LEU A 39 -1.82 60.65 54.68
C LEU A 39 -0.88 61.02 53.51
N ARG A 40 -0.06 62.07 53.65
CA ARG A 40 0.92 62.45 52.62
C ARG A 40 1.95 61.35 52.37
N LYS A 41 2.45 60.71 53.43
CA LYS A 41 3.39 59.58 53.31
C LYS A 41 2.74 58.38 52.61
N SER A 42 1.53 58.03 53.03
CA SER A 42 0.74 56.93 52.43
C SER A 42 0.44 57.19 50.94
N LYS A 43 0.07 58.43 50.57
CA LYS A 43 -0.15 58.80 49.17
C LYS A 43 1.13 58.66 48.33
N LEU A 44 2.28 59.09 48.87
CA LEU A 44 3.57 58.95 48.17
C LEU A 44 3.99 57.49 48.03
N SER A 45 3.76 56.64 49.04
CA SER A 45 4.05 55.20 48.93
C SER A 45 3.12 54.51 47.93
N ALA A 46 1.84 54.86 47.91
CA ALA A 46 0.88 54.32 46.94
C ALA A 46 1.28 54.67 45.50
N VAL A 47 1.65 55.92 45.24
CA VAL A 47 2.11 56.36 43.90
C VAL A 47 3.41 55.66 43.49
N LYS A 48 4.32 55.40 44.43
CA LYS A 48 5.54 54.62 44.14
C LYS A 48 5.21 53.17 43.81
N ALA A 49 4.37 52.52 44.62
CA ALA A 49 3.94 51.14 44.40
C ALA A 49 3.19 50.99 43.06
N GLU A 50 2.37 51.95 42.67
CA GLU A 50 1.67 51.96 41.38
C GLU A 50 2.64 52.06 40.19
N LYS A 51 3.66 52.93 40.29
CA LYS A 51 4.72 53.02 39.27
C LYS A 51 5.56 51.75 39.18
N GLU A 52 5.90 51.16 40.31
CA GLU A 52 6.63 49.89 40.37
C GLU A 52 5.78 48.75 39.78
N SER A 53 4.49 48.69 40.10
CA SER A 53 3.54 47.73 39.52
C SER A 53 3.45 47.85 37.99
N ALA A 54 3.30 49.08 37.47
CA ALA A 54 3.28 49.31 36.02
C ALA A 54 4.60 48.91 35.34
N ASN A 55 5.74 49.10 36.01
CA ASN A 55 7.04 48.66 35.52
C ASN A 55 7.17 47.14 35.48
N PHE A 56 6.64 46.44 36.49
CA PHE A 56 6.60 44.97 36.49
C PHE A 56 5.71 44.42 35.36
N ASP A 57 4.55 45.02 35.14
CA ASP A 57 3.67 44.60 34.05
C ASP A 57 4.33 44.80 32.69
N PHE A 58 5.02 45.93 32.47
CA PHE A 58 5.77 46.18 31.24
C PHE A 58 6.87 45.13 30.99
N VAL A 59 7.58 44.71 32.04
CA VAL A 59 8.63 43.68 31.93
C VAL A 59 8.03 42.28 31.74
N LEU A 60 6.88 41.97 32.35
CA LEU A 60 6.26 40.65 32.30
C LEU A 60 5.39 40.41 31.05
N GLU A 61 4.84 41.46 30.45
CA GLU A 61 4.00 41.39 29.25
C GLU A 61 4.62 40.55 28.11
N PRO A 62 5.89 40.76 27.69
CA PRO A 62 6.49 39.96 26.62
C PRO A 62 6.60 38.47 26.97
N TYR A 63 6.88 38.14 28.24
CA TYR A 63 6.93 36.75 28.69
C TYR A 63 5.56 36.09 28.74
N LYS A 64 4.52 36.83 29.12
CA LYS A 64 3.13 36.32 29.09
C LYS A 64 2.70 36.03 27.66
N LEU A 65 3.02 36.93 26.73
CA LEU A 65 2.70 36.77 25.31
C LEU A 65 3.45 35.57 24.71
N GLU A 66 4.75 35.46 24.98
CA GLU A 66 5.54 34.32 24.47
C GLU A 66 5.10 32.99 25.10
N ASN A 67 4.79 32.95 26.39
CA ASN A 67 4.24 31.74 27.02
C ASN A 67 2.88 31.34 26.45
N ALA A 68 2.02 32.30 26.11
CA ALA A 68 0.75 32.03 25.45
C ALA A 68 0.98 31.46 24.04
N ARG A 69 1.94 32.02 23.30
CA ARG A 69 2.35 31.53 21.97
C ARG A 69 2.88 30.10 22.04
N LEU A 70 3.82 29.84 22.95
CA LEU A 70 4.42 28.52 23.16
C LEU A 70 3.40 27.49 23.62
N SER A 71 2.48 27.88 24.51
CA SER A 71 1.42 26.97 24.97
C SER A 71 0.48 26.57 23.83
N LYS A 72 0.16 27.50 22.92
CA LYS A 72 -0.63 27.22 21.73
C LYS A 72 0.10 26.27 20.78
N GLU A 73 1.36 26.58 20.46
CA GLU A 73 2.20 25.73 19.59
C GLU A 73 2.37 24.32 20.17
N ASN A 74 2.61 24.22 21.48
CA ASN A 74 2.75 22.93 22.15
C ASN A 74 1.46 22.09 22.06
N ASN A 75 0.29 22.72 22.29
CA ASN A 75 -1.00 22.04 22.14
C ASN A 75 -1.25 21.60 20.68
N GLU A 76 -0.92 22.43 19.70
CA GLU A 76 -1.04 22.09 18.27
C GLU A 76 -0.15 20.89 17.92
N LEU A 77 1.11 20.89 18.36
CA LEU A 77 2.04 19.78 18.16
C LEU A 77 1.58 18.50 18.85
N TYR A 78 1.03 18.59 20.07
CA TYR A 78 0.45 17.43 20.75
C TYR A 78 -0.71 16.80 19.95
N LEU A 79 -1.60 17.64 19.39
CA LEU A 79 -2.71 17.17 18.57
C LEU A 79 -2.22 16.53 17.26
N GLU A 80 -1.23 17.14 16.60
CA GLU A 80 -0.64 16.59 15.39
C GLU A 80 0.05 15.25 15.64
N LEU A 81 0.79 15.13 16.76
CA LEU A 81 1.45 13.89 17.16
C LEU A 81 0.41 12.78 17.45
N MET A 82 -0.67 13.10 18.15
CA MET A 82 -1.78 12.17 18.38
C MET A 82 -2.37 11.66 17.04
N LYS A 83 -2.62 12.57 16.10
CA LYS A 83 -3.16 12.24 14.77
C LYS A 83 -2.20 11.36 13.96
N LEU A 84 -0.92 11.71 13.92
CA LEU A 84 0.11 10.92 13.22
C LEU A 84 0.26 9.53 13.82
N ARG A 85 0.17 9.40 15.15
CA ARG A 85 0.21 8.10 15.83
C ARG A 85 -0.99 7.23 15.47
N GLU A 86 -2.18 7.81 15.39
CA GLU A 86 -3.39 7.09 14.97
C GLU A 86 -3.30 6.66 13.50
N GLN A 87 -2.93 7.56 12.60
CA GLN A 87 -2.78 7.29 11.17
C GLN A 87 -1.74 6.19 10.91
N SER A 88 -0.56 6.29 11.52
CA SER A 88 0.47 5.26 11.41
C SER A 88 0.01 3.92 11.99
N GLY A 89 -0.68 3.94 13.14
CA GLY A 89 -1.28 2.76 13.73
C GLY A 89 -2.29 2.08 12.79
N GLN A 90 -3.11 2.87 12.11
CA GLN A 90 -4.09 2.39 11.15
C GLN A 90 -3.41 1.81 9.89
N HIS A 91 -2.43 2.50 9.31
CA HIS A 91 -1.67 2.00 8.17
C HIS A 91 -0.92 0.70 8.48
N ILE A 92 -0.35 0.58 9.68
CA ILE A 92 0.32 -0.66 10.11
C ILE A 92 -0.69 -1.81 10.18
N LYS A 93 -1.91 -1.58 10.68
CA LYS A 93 -2.96 -2.61 10.72
C LYS A 93 -3.36 -3.03 9.30
N GLU A 94 -3.61 -2.08 8.41
CA GLU A 94 -3.95 -2.33 7.02
C GLU A 94 -2.86 -3.15 6.32
N LEU A 95 -1.59 -2.72 6.38
CA LEU A 95 -0.47 -3.45 5.80
C LEU A 95 -0.31 -4.86 6.37
N LYS A 96 -0.54 -5.06 7.68
CA LYS A 96 -0.53 -6.41 8.26
C LYS A 96 -1.66 -7.28 7.73
N THR A 97 -2.85 -6.73 7.51
CA THR A 97 -3.98 -7.48 6.94
C THR A 97 -3.74 -7.86 5.48
N THR A 98 -3.23 -6.93 4.66
CA THR A 98 -2.89 -7.21 3.26
C THR A 98 -1.75 -8.22 3.15
N LEU A 99 -0.72 -8.09 3.98
CA LEU A 99 0.38 -9.07 4.04
C LEU A 99 -0.13 -10.47 4.36
N LYS A 100 -1.02 -10.61 5.35
CA LYS A 100 -1.65 -11.89 5.67
C LYS A 100 -2.41 -12.41 4.46
N LYS A 101 -3.27 -11.61 3.84
CA LYS A 101 -4.05 -12.02 2.66
C LYS A 101 -3.14 -12.53 1.53
N CYS A 102 -2.13 -11.75 1.15
CA CYS A 102 -1.18 -12.15 0.11
C CYS A 102 -0.38 -13.41 0.48
N ALA A 103 -0.05 -13.61 1.76
CA ALA A 103 0.62 -14.82 2.21
C ALA A 103 -0.24 -16.08 2.03
N HIS A 104 -1.54 -15.99 2.32
CA HIS A 104 -2.49 -17.09 2.09
C HIS A 104 -2.65 -17.37 0.58
N GLU A 105 -2.90 -16.34 -0.23
CA GLU A 105 -2.98 -16.47 -1.69
C GLU A 105 -1.72 -17.09 -2.29
N THR A 106 -0.54 -16.72 -1.80
CA THR A 106 0.73 -17.30 -2.24
C THR A 106 0.85 -18.77 -1.83
N ALA A 107 0.38 -19.15 -0.64
CA ALA A 107 0.37 -20.54 -0.22
C ALA A 107 -0.58 -21.39 -1.08
N ASP A 108 -1.78 -20.88 -1.37
CA ASP A 108 -2.78 -21.54 -2.20
C ASP A 108 -2.26 -21.71 -3.65
N LEU A 109 -1.65 -20.67 -4.22
CA LEU A 109 -1.05 -20.74 -5.55
C LEU A 109 0.11 -21.74 -5.60
N LYS A 110 0.96 -21.81 -4.56
CA LYS A 110 2.02 -22.82 -4.47
C LYS A 110 1.44 -24.22 -4.40
N PHE A 111 0.38 -24.43 -3.62
CA PHE A 111 -0.31 -25.71 -3.54
C PHE A 111 -0.89 -26.13 -4.90
N LEU A 112 -1.59 -25.22 -5.57
CA LEU A 112 -2.17 -25.45 -6.91
C LEU A 112 -1.08 -25.73 -7.95
N ASN A 113 0.02 -24.98 -7.92
CA ASN A 113 1.16 -25.21 -8.82
C ASN A 113 1.75 -26.62 -8.62
N ASN A 114 1.93 -27.04 -7.37
CA ASN A 114 2.40 -28.40 -7.07
C ASN A 114 1.43 -29.46 -7.61
N GLN A 115 0.12 -29.26 -7.48
CA GLN A 115 -0.89 -30.17 -8.04
C GLN A 115 -0.78 -30.26 -9.57
N TYR A 116 -0.62 -29.13 -10.27
CA TYR A 116 -0.42 -29.13 -11.72
C TYR A 116 0.87 -29.83 -12.14
N ILE A 117 1.96 -29.64 -11.39
CA ILE A 117 3.21 -30.38 -11.63
C ILE A 117 2.99 -31.89 -11.52
N HIS A 118 2.25 -32.36 -10.51
CA HIS A 118 1.93 -33.78 -10.37
C HIS A 118 1.07 -34.30 -11.53
N LYS A 119 0.02 -33.57 -11.92
CA LYS A 119 -0.85 -33.92 -13.06
C LYS A 119 -0.04 -34.00 -14.35
N LEU A 120 0.85 -33.05 -14.60
CA LEU A 120 1.71 -32.99 -15.78
C LEU A 120 2.61 -34.24 -15.84
N LYS A 121 3.27 -34.60 -14.74
CA LYS A 121 4.10 -35.82 -14.66
C LYS A 121 3.32 -37.09 -14.95
N LEU A 122 2.07 -37.18 -14.47
CA LEU A 122 1.20 -38.32 -14.73
C LEU A 122 0.87 -38.43 -16.22
N MET A 123 0.48 -37.31 -16.83
CA MET A 123 0.19 -37.23 -18.27
C MET A 123 1.41 -37.55 -19.14
N GLU A 124 2.60 -37.09 -18.75
CA GLU A 124 3.85 -37.42 -19.45
C GLU A 124 4.14 -38.92 -19.40
N LYS A 125 3.91 -39.57 -18.24
CA LYS A 125 4.09 -41.02 -18.09
C LYS A 125 3.10 -41.78 -18.96
N GLU A 126 1.83 -41.38 -18.97
CA GLU A 126 0.80 -42.00 -19.80
C GLU A 126 1.08 -41.81 -21.30
N SER A 127 1.49 -40.61 -21.71
CA SER A 127 1.88 -40.30 -23.08
C SER A 127 3.06 -41.17 -23.55
N LYS A 128 4.10 -41.30 -22.72
CA LYS A 128 5.22 -42.21 -22.99
C LYS A 128 4.77 -43.66 -23.13
N ALA A 129 3.86 -44.13 -22.28
CA ALA A 129 3.32 -45.49 -22.35
C ALA A 129 2.51 -45.72 -23.64
N LYS A 130 1.65 -44.77 -24.02
CA LYS A 130 0.88 -44.81 -25.28
C LYS A 130 1.82 -44.81 -26.50
N ASN A 131 2.83 -43.95 -26.52
CA ASN A 131 3.83 -43.93 -27.60
C ASN A 131 4.60 -45.24 -27.70
N GLY A 132 5.02 -45.83 -26.57
CA GLY A 132 5.66 -47.14 -26.56
C GLY A 132 4.73 -48.25 -27.07
N LYS A 133 3.43 -48.20 -26.73
CA LYS A 133 2.44 -49.15 -27.24
C LYS A 133 2.23 -49.00 -28.76
N ILE A 134 2.20 -47.78 -29.27
CA ILE A 134 2.10 -47.49 -30.71
C ILE A 134 3.30 -48.08 -31.43
N GLN A 135 4.53 -47.87 -30.93
CA GLN A 135 5.74 -48.43 -31.52
C GLN A 135 5.70 -49.97 -31.57
N GLN A 136 5.34 -50.62 -30.46
CA GLN A 136 5.18 -52.08 -30.42
C GLN A 136 4.13 -52.60 -31.41
N LEU A 137 3.01 -51.89 -31.56
CA LEU A 137 1.97 -52.27 -32.52
C LEU A 137 2.43 -52.05 -33.96
N GLN A 138 3.16 -50.98 -34.23
CA GLN A 138 3.77 -50.73 -35.54
C GLN A 138 4.78 -51.84 -35.87
N GLU A 139 5.68 -52.21 -34.95
CA GLU A 139 6.62 -53.33 -35.12
C GLU A 139 5.92 -54.66 -35.40
N LYS A 140 4.83 -54.97 -34.69
CA LYS A 140 4.04 -56.18 -34.92
C LYS A 140 3.31 -56.15 -36.26
N ASN A 141 2.77 -54.99 -36.65
CA ASN A 141 2.18 -54.79 -37.97
C ASN A 141 3.25 -54.96 -39.06
N LEU A 142 4.48 -54.49 -38.81
CA LEU A 142 5.62 -54.67 -39.70
C LEU A 142 6.01 -56.14 -39.91
N GLN A 143 5.61 -57.03 -39.01
CA GLN A 143 5.91 -58.46 -39.08
C GLN A 143 4.71 -59.32 -39.48
N ALA A 144 3.51 -58.74 -39.62
CA ALA A 144 2.29 -59.46 -39.96
C ALA A 144 2.30 -59.90 -41.43
N VAL A 145 2.73 -61.15 -41.68
CA VAL A 145 2.65 -61.79 -43.00
C VAL A 145 1.19 -62.18 -43.29
N VAL A 146 0.55 -61.45 -44.19
CA VAL A 146 -0.78 -61.82 -44.72
C VAL A 146 -0.63 -63.06 -45.60
N GLN A 147 -1.03 -64.22 -45.09
CA GLN A 147 -1.20 -65.41 -45.93
C GLN A 147 -2.47 -65.22 -46.76
N THR A 148 -2.32 -64.99 -48.05
CA THR A 148 -3.44 -65.09 -48.98
C THR A 148 -3.78 -66.57 -49.21
N PRO A 149 -5.06 -66.95 -49.47
CA PRO A 149 -5.50 -68.34 -49.59
C PRO A 149 -4.87 -69.17 -50.74
N GLY A 150 -3.86 -68.66 -51.43
CA GLY A 150 -3.15 -69.30 -52.53
C GLY A 150 -1.71 -69.76 -52.22
N GLY A 151 -1.31 -69.83 -50.94
CA GLY A 151 -0.09 -70.55 -50.50
C GLY A 151 1.28 -69.96 -50.88
N LYS A 152 1.35 -68.91 -51.69
CA LYS A 152 2.62 -68.22 -52.00
C LYS A 152 2.87 -67.08 -51.00
N LYS A 153 3.84 -67.29 -50.09
CA LYS A 153 4.40 -66.23 -49.22
C LYS A 153 5.03 -65.15 -50.10
N ARG A 154 4.40 -63.98 -50.21
CA ARG A 154 4.99 -62.80 -50.84
C ARG A 154 5.39 -61.83 -49.72
N ASN A 155 6.63 -61.37 -49.73
CA ASN A 155 7.06 -60.27 -48.88
C ASN A 155 6.42 -58.98 -49.43
N ILE A 156 5.33 -58.52 -48.80
CA ILE A 156 4.64 -57.31 -49.20
C ILE A 156 5.46 -56.15 -48.63
N ALA A 157 6.14 -55.41 -49.50
CA ALA A 157 6.87 -54.21 -49.10
C ALA A 157 5.94 -53.24 -48.37
N PHE A 158 6.45 -52.60 -47.31
CA PHE A 158 5.74 -51.60 -46.51
C PHE A 158 5.11 -50.53 -47.40
N ARG A 159 3.81 -50.67 -47.68
CA ARG A 159 3.03 -49.53 -48.14
C ARG A 159 2.83 -48.65 -46.92
N SER A 160 3.49 -47.50 -46.90
CA SER A 160 2.94 -46.34 -46.20
C SER A 160 1.53 -46.16 -46.73
N GLN A 161 0.54 -46.58 -45.96
CA GLN A 161 -0.86 -46.46 -46.31
C GLN A 161 -1.19 -44.96 -46.21
N ARG A 162 -0.79 -44.18 -47.22
CA ARG A 162 -1.32 -42.85 -47.43
C ARG A 162 -2.77 -43.06 -47.84
N MET A 163 -3.70 -42.59 -47.01
CA MET A 163 -5.05 -42.35 -47.48
C MET A 163 -4.95 -41.36 -48.65
N GLN A 164 -5.21 -41.85 -49.87
CA GLN A 164 -5.65 -40.96 -50.94
C GLN A 164 -7.09 -40.61 -50.59
N ILE A 165 -7.29 -39.35 -50.21
CA ILE A 165 -8.62 -38.80 -50.02
C ILE A 165 -9.03 -38.32 -51.41
N ASP A 166 -9.72 -39.18 -52.16
CA ASP A 166 -10.20 -38.85 -53.50
C ASP A 166 -11.35 -37.83 -53.44
N GLU A 167 -12.05 -37.76 -52.31
CA GLU A 167 -13.13 -36.79 -52.05
C GLU A 167 -13.22 -36.51 -50.54
N PRO A 168 -13.39 -35.24 -50.11
CA PRO A 168 -13.70 -34.94 -48.72
C PRO A 168 -14.98 -35.67 -48.33
N VAL A 169 -14.96 -36.34 -47.18
CA VAL A 169 -16.14 -37.03 -46.63
C VAL A 169 -17.32 -36.05 -46.66
N PRO A 170 -18.50 -36.43 -47.19
CA PRO A 170 -19.66 -35.57 -47.17
C PRO A 170 -19.94 -35.15 -45.72
N PRO A 171 -20.35 -33.88 -45.48
CA PRO A 171 -20.60 -33.39 -44.14
C PRO A 171 -21.57 -34.34 -43.44
N SER A 172 -21.10 -34.95 -42.35
CA SER A 172 -21.91 -35.80 -41.50
C SER A 172 -23.12 -35.00 -41.02
N GLU A 173 -24.34 -35.42 -41.39
CA GLU A 173 -25.60 -34.87 -40.87
C GLU A 173 -25.81 -35.18 -39.38
N ILE A 174 -24.91 -35.98 -38.78
CA ILE A 174 -24.89 -36.23 -37.35
C ILE A 174 -24.22 -35.03 -36.68
N SER A 175 -25.06 -34.16 -36.12
CA SER A 175 -24.67 -33.14 -35.14
C SER A 175 -23.89 -33.81 -34.02
N SER A 176 -22.55 -33.63 -34.06
CA SER A 176 -21.56 -33.91 -33.02
C SER A 176 -21.75 -35.20 -32.19
N TYR A 177 -20.78 -36.12 -32.32
CA TYR A 177 -20.56 -37.09 -31.24
C TYR A 177 -20.38 -36.35 -29.91
N PRO A 178 -20.93 -36.84 -28.79
CA PRO A 178 -20.76 -36.20 -27.50
C PRO A 178 -19.26 -36.14 -27.19
N VAL A 179 -18.70 -34.94 -27.30
CA VAL A 179 -17.35 -34.64 -26.87
C VAL A 179 -17.34 -34.84 -25.35
N PRO A 180 -16.41 -35.65 -24.79
CA PRO A 180 -16.24 -35.74 -23.34
C PRO A 180 -16.08 -34.32 -22.81
N GLN A 181 -17.05 -33.88 -22.00
CA GLN A 181 -17.00 -32.57 -21.38
C GLN A 181 -15.75 -32.51 -20.50
N PRO A 182 -15.02 -31.38 -20.47
CA PRO A 182 -13.90 -31.24 -19.57
C PRO A 182 -14.37 -31.47 -18.13
N ASP A 183 -13.72 -32.38 -17.38
CA ASP A 183 -14.01 -32.61 -15.96
C ASP A 183 -13.77 -31.35 -15.10
N ASP A 184 -13.05 -30.37 -15.64
CA ASP A 184 -12.68 -29.12 -14.98
C ASP A 184 -13.63 -27.98 -15.38
N PRO A 185 -14.43 -27.44 -14.45
CA PRO A 185 -15.41 -26.39 -14.72
C PRO A 185 -14.78 -25.09 -15.26
N TYR A 186 -13.51 -24.81 -14.97
CA TYR A 186 -12.82 -23.64 -15.55
C TYR A 186 -12.53 -23.82 -17.04
N ILE A 187 -12.20 -25.05 -17.46
CA ILE A 187 -11.94 -25.37 -18.87
C ILE A 187 -13.25 -25.33 -19.66
N ALA A 188 -14.35 -25.79 -19.06
CA ALA A 188 -15.68 -25.70 -19.66
C ALA A 188 -16.10 -24.23 -19.90
N ASP A 189 -15.90 -23.35 -18.91
CA ASP A 189 -16.22 -21.92 -19.03
C ASP A 189 -15.34 -21.21 -20.07
N LEU A 190 -14.03 -21.51 -20.10
CA LEU A 190 -13.11 -20.96 -21.08
C LEU A 190 -13.44 -21.39 -22.52
N LEU A 191 -13.86 -22.66 -22.71
CA LEU A 191 -14.30 -23.17 -24.01
C LEU A 191 -15.64 -22.54 -24.41
N HIS A 192 -16.56 -22.36 -23.47
CA HIS A 192 -17.86 -21.73 -23.73
C HIS A 192 -17.69 -20.27 -24.19
N VAL A 193 -16.83 -19.51 -23.51
CA VAL A 193 -16.46 -18.14 -23.91
C VAL A 193 -15.78 -18.12 -25.29
N ALA A 194 -14.96 -19.14 -25.60
CA ALA A 194 -14.30 -19.26 -26.90
C ALA A 194 -15.29 -19.59 -28.03
N ASP A 195 -16.24 -20.49 -27.80
CA ASP A 195 -17.27 -20.91 -28.76
C ASP A 195 -18.28 -19.79 -29.05
N ASP A 196 -18.68 -19.02 -28.03
CA ASP A 196 -19.53 -17.83 -28.18
C ASP A 196 -18.81 -16.70 -28.93
N SER A 197 -17.48 -16.63 -28.82
CA SER A 197 -16.65 -15.70 -29.57
C SER A 197 -16.24 -16.27 -30.92
N GLY A 198 -17.18 -16.42 -31.85
CA GLY A 198 -16.97 -16.90 -33.23
C GLY A 198 -16.04 -16.03 -34.12
N THR A 199 -14.89 -15.59 -33.64
CA THR A 199 -13.83 -14.93 -34.42
C THR A 199 -12.43 -15.37 -33.96
N VAL A 200 -12.02 -16.51 -34.49
CA VAL A 200 -10.67 -17.11 -34.39
C VAL A 200 -9.47 -16.20 -34.85
N PRO A 201 -9.60 -14.99 -35.43
CA PRO A 201 -8.42 -14.15 -35.70
C PRO A 201 -7.89 -13.25 -34.56
N THR A 202 -8.57 -13.08 -33.42
CA THR A 202 -8.28 -11.95 -32.49
C THR A 202 -7.31 -12.28 -31.35
N LEU A 203 -7.13 -13.55 -30.99
CA LEU A 203 -6.22 -13.96 -29.91
C LEU A 203 -4.73 -13.68 -30.22
N TRP A 204 -4.35 -13.67 -31.50
CA TRP A 204 -3.00 -13.30 -31.94
C TRP A 204 -2.70 -11.81 -31.71
N LYS A 205 -3.72 -10.94 -31.77
CA LYS A 205 -3.56 -9.49 -31.52
C LYS A 205 -3.45 -9.17 -30.02
N ILE A 206 -4.13 -9.92 -29.16
CA ILE A 206 -4.08 -9.74 -27.71
C ILE A 206 -2.72 -10.17 -27.16
N SER A 207 -2.17 -11.29 -27.66
CA SER A 207 -0.84 -11.76 -27.23
C SER A 207 0.30 -10.80 -27.59
N LEU A 208 0.13 -9.95 -28.61
CA LEU A 208 1.13 -8.95 -29.03
C LEU A 208 1.13 -7.68 -28.18
N LYS A 209 0.09 -7.43 -27.38
CA LYS A 209 -0.07 -6.19 -26.61
C LYS A 209 0.47 -6.26 -25.18
N ILE A 210 0.78 -7.47 -24.68
CA ILE A 210 0.93 -7.68 -23.22
C ILE A 210 2.38 -7.66 -22.68
N LYS A 211 3.46 -7.71 -23.48
CA LYS A 211 4.83 -7.51 -22.92
C LYS A 211 5.89 -7.24 -23.99
N PRO A 212 6.69 -6.15 -23.91
CA PRO A 212 7.74 -5.86 -24.87
C PRO A 212 8.95 -6.82 -24.79
N GLY A 213 9.06 -7.63 -23.72
CA GLY A 213 10.17 -8.57 -23.50
C GLY A 213 10.14 -9.88 -24.30
N PHE A 214 9.02 -10.23 -24.94
CA PHE A 214 8.88 -11.51 -25.67
C PHE A 214 9.27 -11.46 -27.15
N ARG A 215 9.62 -10.27 -27.67
CA ARG A 215 9.95 -10.06 -29.09
C ARG A 215 11.23 -10.78 -29.52
N LEU A 216 12.18 -10.96 -28.60
CA LEU A 216 13.45 -11.65 -28.86
C LEU A 216 13.28 -13.17 -28.96
N TYR A 217 12.42 -13.78 -28.14
CA TYR A 217 12.14 -15.22 -28.20
C TYR A 217 11.40 -15.60 -29.49
N PHE A 218 10.46 -14.76 -29.95
CA PHE A 218 9.72 -15.02 -31.19
C PHE A 218 10.54 -14.80 -32.45
N SER A 219 11.52 -13.89 -32.44
CA SER A 219 12.43 -13.71 -33.58
C SER A 219 13.32 -14.94 -33.76
N SER A 220 13.86 -15.50 -32.67
CA SER A 220 14.60 -16.75 -32.70
C SER A 220 13.73 -17.94 -33.11
N MET A 221 12.48 -18.02 -32.64
CA MET A 221 11.58 -19.14 -32.95
C MET A 221 11.06 -19.09 -34.41
N LYS A 222 10.88 -17.89 -34.98
CA LYS A 222 10.62 -17.72 -36.43
C LYS A 222 11.83 -18.12 -37.27
N MET A 223 13.05 -17.80 -36.83
CA MET A 223 14.26 -18.23 -37.54
C MET A 223 14.41 -19.75 -37.49
N ILE A 224 14.16 -20.38 -36.33
CA ILE A 224 14.23 -21.84 -36.17
C ILE A 224 13.17 -22.55 -37.01
N MET A 225 11.92 -22.06 -37.02
CA MET A 225 10.87 -22.61 -37.89
C MET A 225 11.16 -22.39 -39.38
N SER A 226 11.72 -21.25 -39.77
CA SER A 226 12.13 -21.00 -41.16
C SER A 226 13.27 -21.91 -41.59
N CYS A 227 14.24 -22.18 -40.72
CA CYS A 227 15.32 -23.13 -40.99
C CYS A 227 14.79 -24.56 -41.10
N PHE A 228 13.79 -24.93 -40.28
CA PHE A 228 13.16 -26.26 -40.35
C PHE A 228 12.34 -26.44 -41.63
N VAL A 229 11.55 -25.44 -42.04
CA VAL A 229 10.76 -25.48 -43.27
C VAL A 229 11.67 -25.52 -44.50
N ASN A 230 12.74 -24.71 -44.53
CA ASN A 230 13.70 -24.70 -45.64
C ASN A 230 14.52 -25.99 -45.71
N ALA A 231 14.91 -26.58 -44.57
CA ALA A 231 15.60 -27.87 -44.53
C ALA A 231 14.69 -29.03 -44.97
N TRP A 232 13.39 -28.94 -44.71
CA TRP A 232 12.40 -29.94 -45.14
C TRP A 232 12.06 -29.82 -46.64
N GLN A 233 12.08 -28.61 -47.19
CA GLN A 233 11.90 -28.37 -48.63
C GLN A 233 13.12 -28.75 -49.47
N SER A 234 14.32 -28.73 -48.90
CA SER A 234 15.56 -29.11 -49.60
C SER A 234 15.85 -30.62 -49.56
N LEU A 235 15.02 -31.41 -48.87
CA LEU A 235 15.11 -32.88 -48.75
C LEU A 235 14.00 -33.64 -49.50
N MET A 236 13.15 -32.93 -50.26
CA MET A 236 12.29 -33.49 -51.31
C MET A 236 12.87 -33.16 -52.68
#